data_AF-U6DRN7-F1
#
_entry.id   AF-U6DRN7-F1
#
_cell.length_a   1.000
_cell.length_b   1.000
_cell.length_c   1.000
_cell.angle_alpha   90.00
_cell.angle_beta   90.00
_cell.angle_gamma   90.00
#
_symmetry.space_group_name_H-M   'P 1'
#
loop_
_entity.id
_entity.type
_entity.pdbx_description
1 polymer ?
#
loop_
_entity_poly.entity_id
_entity_poly.type
_entity_poly.pdbx_seq_one_letter_code
_entity_poly.pdbx_strand_id
1 'polypeptide(L)'
;WLCLLRRGEVINGGFGLVLDGTQEAEQKARMMLSWDVSNGVARRCWSGNRKAYEIICQTMQDNKGLVVTLPHEVADECMLQQALRP
;
A
#
# COMPACT_ATOMS: atom_id res chain seq x y z
N TRP A 1 -12.60 -3.00 12.36
CA TRP A 1 -12.59 -2.14 13.55
C TRP A 1 -13.15 -2.89 14.75
N LEU A 2 -12.42 -3.91 15.21
CA LEU A 2 -12.66 -4.54 16.51
C LEU A 2 -11.27 -4.68 17.12
N CYS A 3 -10.94 -3.83 18.10
CA CYS A 3 -9.63 -3.85 18.75
C CYS A 3 -9.78 -4.64 20.05
N LEU A 4 -9.56 -5.96 19.97
CA LEU A 4 -9.35 -6.86 21.11
C LEU A 4 -7.85 -7.13 21.31
N LEU A 5 -7.00 -6.13 21.08
CA LEU A 5 -5.54 -6.27 21.14
C LEU A 5 -4.98 -5.53 22.35
N ARG A 6 -3.93 -6.08 22.95
CA ARG A 6 -3.31 -5.48 24.13
C ARG A 6 -2.43 -4.29 23.74
N ARG A 7 -2.14 -3.43 24.73
CA ARG A 7 -1.30 -2.24 24.56
C ARG A 7 0.07 -2.66 24.01
N GLY A 8 0.44 -2.10 22.86
CA GLY A 8 1.73 -2.35 22.20
C GLY A 8 1.72 -3.39 21.08
N GLU A 9 0.61 -4.10 20.84
CA GLU A 9 0.53 -5.11 19.77
C GLU A 9 0.25 -4.48 18.38
N VAL A 10 -0.28 -3.25 18.34
CA VAL A 10 -0.62 -2.56 17.09
C VAL A 10 -0.25 -1.09 17.09
N ILE A 11 0.12 -0.59 15.92
CA ILE A 11 0.26 0.82 15.61
C ILE A 11 -0.74 1.14 14.51
N ASN A 12 -1.70 2.02 14.80
CA ASN A 12 -2.72 2.47 13.86
C ASN A 12 -2.65 4.00 13.73
N GLY A 13 -2.85 4.50 12.52
CA GLY A 13 -2.89 5.93 12.23
C GLY A 13 -4.09 6.26 11.36
N GLY A 14 -4.52 7.51 11.43
CA GLY A 14 -5.58 8.07 10.59
C GLY A 14 -5.40 9.59 10.50
N PHE A 15 -6.18 10.22 9.63
CA PHE A 15 -6.15 11.66 9.42
C PHE A 15 -7.56 12.23 9.38
N GLY A 16 -7.67 13.54 9.62
CA GLY A 16 -8.87 14.32 9.34
C GLY A 16 -8.56 15.33 8.23
N LEU A 17 -9.50 15.51 7.31
CA LEU A 17 -9.39 16.49 6.22
C LEU A 17 -10.67 17.30 6.16
N VAL A 18 -10.54 18.62 6.28
CA VAL A 18 -11.67 19.55 6.19
C VAL A 18 -11.94 19.88 4.72
N LEU A 19 -13.21 19.77 4.32
CA LEU A 19 -13.68 20.13 2.98
C LEU A 19 -14.58 21.36 3.10
N ASP A 20 -14.01 22.54 2.87
CA ASP A 20 -14.70 23.83 2.96
C ASP A 20 -15.25 24.33 1.61
N GLY A 21 -15.11 23.52 0.55
CA GLY A 21 -15.55 23.85 -0.81
C GLY A 21 -14.54 24.66 -1.63
N THR A 22 -13.38 25.00 -1.07
CA THR A 22 -12.32 25.70 -1.81
C THR A 22 -11.61 24.79 -2.81
N GLN A 23 -11.06 25.37 -3.88
CA GLN A 23 -10.22 24.64 -4.83
C GLN A 23 -8.97 24.05 -4.15
N GLU A 24 -8.44 24.73 -3.14
CA GLU A 24 -7.30 24.25 -2.36
C GLU A 24 -7.66 22.97 -1.57
N ALA A 25 -8.84 22.94 -0.93
CA ALA A 25 -9.32 21.74 -0.25
C ALA A 25 -9.52 20.58 -1.22
N GLU A 26 -10.03 20.83 -2.43
CA GLU A 26 -10.13 19.81 -3.47
C GLU A 26 -8.76 19.22 -3.86
N GLN A 27 -7.77 20.08 -4.10
CA GLN A 27 -6.41 19.65 -4.45
C GLN A 27 -5.77 18.82 -3.33
N LYS A 28 -5.89 19.28 -2.08
CA LYS A 28 -5.43 18.54 -0.89
C LYS A 28 -6.13 17.19 -0.78
N ALA A 29 -7.44 17.13 -0.99
CA ALA A 29 -8.22 15.90 -0.93
C ALA A 29 -7.76 14.87 -1.97
N ARG A 30 -7.62 15.30 -3.22
CA ARG A 30 -7.17 14.41 -4.30
C ARG A 30 -5.79 13.83 -4.02
N MET A 31 -4.85 14.67 -3.58
CA MET A 31 -3.48 14.22 -3.27
C MET A 31 -3.46 13.27 -2.07
N MET A 32 -4.10 13.67 -0.98
CA MET A 32 -4.07 12.93 0.28
C MET A 32 -4.73 11.56 0.12
N LEU A 33 -5.94 11.50 -0.44
CA LEU A 33 -6.67 10.24 -0.63
C LEU A 33 -5.93 9.29 -1.59
N SER A 34 -5.31 9.83 -2.64
CA SER A 34 -4.51 9.02 -3.56
C SER A 34 -3.32 8.39 -2.86
N TRP A 35 -2.64 9.14 -1.99
CA TRP A 35 -1.53 8.64 -1.19
C TRP A 35 -1.97 7.59 -0.15
N ASP A 36 -2.96 7.92 0.67
CA ASP A 36 -3.42 7.07 1.79
C ASP A 36 -3.83 5.67 1.31
N VAL A 37 -4.57 5.62 0.20
CA VAL A 37 -5.00 4.35 -0.40
C VAL A 37 -3.84 3.65 -1.09
N SER A 38 -3.12 4.33 -1.99
CA SER A 38 -2.08 3.70 -2.82
C SER A 38 -0.93 3.16 -1.97
N ASN A 39 -0.55 3.85 -0.91
CA ASN A 39 0.47 3.37 0.04
C ASN A 39 0.04 2.05 0.69
N GLY A 40 -1.21 1.97 1.15
CA GLY A 40 -1.77 0.76 1.74
C GLY A 40 -1.87 -0.41 0.75
N VAL A 41 -2.17 -0.12 -0.52
CA VAL A 41 -2.20 -1.15 -1.59
C VAL A 41 -0.78 -1.61 -1.91
N ALA A 42 0.17 -0.68 -2.09
CA ALA A 42 1.56 -0.99 -2.40
C ALA A 42 2.19 -1.89 -1.32
N ARG A 43 1.99 -1.58 -0.03
CA ARG A 43 2.49 -2.42 1.08
C ARG A 43 1.87 -3.82 1.05
N ARG A 44 0.56 -3.93 0.80
CA ARG A 44 -0.12 -5.24 0.69
C ARG A 44 0.38 -6.04 -0.52
N CYS A 45 0.59 -5.37 -1.66
CA CYS A 45 1.19 -5.95 -2.85
C CYS A 45 2.56 -6.54 -2.49
N TRP A 46 3.45 -5.73 -1.91
CA TRP A 46 4.79 -6.16 -1.51
C TRP A 46 4.80 -7.34 -0.52
N SER A 47 3.75 -7.46 0.30
CA SER A 47 3.57 -8.59 1.23
C SER A 47 3.04 -9.86 0.56
N GLY A 48 2.90 -9.90 -0.77
CA GLY A 48 2.44 -11.06 -1.54
C GLY A 48 0.93 -11.12 -1.82
N ASN A 49 0.18 -10.02 -1.67
CA ASN A 49 -1.24 -10.04 -1.98
C ASN A 49 -1.50 -9.85 -3.49
N ARG A 50 -2.01 -10.91 -4.16
CA ARG A 50 -2.25 -10.90 -5.61
C ARG A 50 -3.23 -9.83 -6.10
N LYS A 51 -4.33 -9.59 -5.37
CA LYS A 51 -5.29 -8.54 -5.75
C LYS A 51 -4.67 -7.15 -5.61
N ALA A 52 -3.88 -6.93 -4.56
CA ALA A 52 -3.16 -5.67 -4.41
C ALA A 52 -2.11 -5.46 -5.51
N TYR A 53 -1.47 -6.53 -5.99
CA TYR A 53 -0.59 -6.48 -7.16
C TYR A 53 -1.33 -6.03 -8.42
N GLU A 54 -2.47 -6.66 -8.73
CA GLU A 54 -3.29 -6.29 -9.89
C GLU A 54 -3.73 -4.81 -9.81
N ILE A 55 -4.21 -4.36 -8.64
CA ILE A 55 -4.66 -2.99 -8.44
C ILE A 55 -3.50 -1.99 -8.52
N ILE A 56 -2.35 -2.24 -7.88
CA ILE A 56 -1.24 -1.27 -7.90
C ILE A 56 -0.66 -1.11 -9.30
N CYS A 57 -0.61 -2.19 -10.09
CA CYS A 57 -0.21 -2.13 -11.50
C CYS A 57 -1.14 -1.25 -12.33
N GLN A 58 -2.47 -1.38 -12.15
CA GLN A 58 -3.43 -0.49 -12.81
C GLN A 58 -3.27 0.97 -12.35
N THR A 59 -3.14 1.21 -11.03
CA THR A 59 -2.97 2.57 -10.50
C THR A 59 -1.68 3.23 -11.02
N MET A 60 -0.58 2.49 -11.19
CA MET A 60 0.65 3.01 -11.79
C MET A 60 0.51 3.32 -13.30
N GLN A 61 -0.37 2.61 -14.01
CA GLN A 61 -0.68 2.92 -15.41
C GLN A 61 -1.50 4.21 -15.52
N ASP A 62 -2.50 4.37 -14.65
CA ASP A 62 -3.39 5.54 -14.63
C ASP A 62 -2.68 6.81 -14.11
N ASN A 63 -1.77 6.65 -13.15
CA ASN A 63 -0.98 7.72 -12.56
C ASN A 63 0.52 7.49 -12.79
N LYS A 64 1.05 8.08 -13.85
CA LYS A 64 2.48 7.99 -14.22
C LYS A 64 3.46 8.55 -13.18
N GLY A 65 2.98 9.37 -12.24
CA GLY A 65 3.79 9.89 -11.14
C GLY A 65 3.96 8.90 -9.99
N LEU A 66 3.15 7.83 -9.95
CA LEU A 66 3.23 6.78 -8.95
C LEU A 66 4.15 5.66 -9.46
N VAL A 67 5.31 5.52 -8.81
CA VAL A 67 6.25 4.42 -9.09
C VAL A 67 6.48 3.66 -7.79
N VAL A 68 6.12 2.38 -7.76
CA VAL A 68 6.35 1.50 -6.60
C VAL A 68 7.17 0.27 -7.00
N THR A 69 7.89 -0.28 -6.04
CA THR A 69 8.62 -1.54 -6.24
C THR A 69 7.64 -2.71 -6.23
N LEU A 70 7.64 -3.51 -7.30
CA LEU A 70 6.81 -4.71 -7.40
C LEU A 70 7.58 -5.94 -6.91
N PRO A 71 6.95 -6.82 -6.11
CA PRO A 71 7.58 -8.06 -5.68
C PRO A 71 7.71 -9.02 -6.88
N HIS A 72 8.78 -9.79 -6.88
CA HIS A 72 8.96 -10.91 -7.79
C HIS A 72 8.83 -12.21 -7.00
N GLU A 73 7.89 -13.06 -7.40
CA GLU A 73 7.72 -14.37 -6.78
C GLU A 73 8.89 -15.29 -7.13
N VAL A 74 9.39 -16.02 -6.14
CA VAL A 74 10.40 -17.06 -6.34
C VAL A 74 9.68 -18.32 -6.80
N ALA A 75 9.83 -18.68 -8.07
CA ALA A 75 9.17 -19.84 -8.65
C ALA A 75 9.75 -21.19 -8.18
N ASP A 76 11.04 -21.22 -7.83
CA ASP A 76 11.74 -22.43 -7.39
C ASP A 76 12.02 -22.42 -5.89
N GLU A 77 11.27 -23.22 -5.14
CA GLU A 77 11.50 -23.42 -3.70
C GLU A 77 12.86 -24.06 -3.41
N CYS A 78 13.41 -24.88 -4.32
CA CYS A 78 14.75 -25.44 -4.15
C CYS A 78 15.82 -24.34 -4.17
N MET A 79 15.67 -23.33 -5.02
CA MET A 79 16.57 -22.16 -5.01
C MET A 79 16.48 -21.39 -3.70
N LEU A 80 15.26 -21.20 -3.18
CA LEU A 80 15.06 -20.54 -1.89
C LEU A 80 15.75 -21.33 -0.76
N GLN A 81 15.55 -22.65 -0.74
CA GLN A 81 16.17 -23.56 0.23
C GLN A 81 17.69 -23.55 0.15
N GLN A 82 18.28 -23.42 -1.04
CA GLN A 82 19.73 -23.30 -1.20
C GLN A 82 20.26 -21.97 -0.66
N ALA A 83 19.57 -20.86 -0.95
CA ALA A 83 19.99 -19.52 -0.52
C ALA A 83 19.90 -19.32 1.01
N LEU A 84 19.04 -20.07 1.69
CA LEU A 84 18.83 -20.00 3.13
C LEU A 84 19.71 -20.97 3.94
N ARG A 85 20.56 -21.78 3.28
CA ARG A 85 21.54 -22.62 3.99
C ARG A 85 22.62 -21.72 4.61
N PRO A 86 22.98 -21.93 5.89
CA PRO A 86 24.04 -21.18 6.56
C PRO A 86 25.43 -21.46 5.99
#